data_AF-T1AGN1-F1
#
_entry.id   AF-T1AGN1-F1
#
_cell.length_a   1.000
_cell.length_b   1.000
_cell.length_c   1.000
_cell.angle_alpha   90.00
_cell.angle_beta   90.00
_cell.angle_gamma   90.00
#
_symmetry.space_group_name_H-M   'P 1'
#
loop_
_entity.id
_entity.type
_entity.pdbx_description
1 polymer ?
#
loop_
_entity_poly.entity_id
_entity_poly.type
_entity_poly.pdbx_seq_one_letter_code
_entity_poly.pdbx_strand_id
1 'polypeptide(L)'
;MAQKQVWKRYNRRMSAWAKGVLAEALDSVCTQRQADHRLVNAAYTSQMDSVTGLLQGQRVADKFYRVNGDALQADHNAALNVLRRYEDTEITRFTPYQEVRRILLA
;
A
#
# COMPACT_ATOMS: atom_id res chain seq x y z
N MET A 1 -23.67 -15.44 -11.69
CA MET A 1 -23.89 -15.73 -10.24
C MET A 1 -22.62 -15.59 -9.41
N ALA A 2 -21.50 -16.23 -9.78
CA ALA A 2 -20.23 -16.18 -9.02
C ALA A 2 -19.67 -14.76 -8.80
N GLN A 3 -19.64 -13.90 -9.83
CA GLN A 3 -19.19 -12.51 -9.72
C GLN A 3 -20.03 -11.69 -8.72
N LYS A 4 -21.34 -11.98 -8.61
CA LYS A 4 -22.25 -11.33 -7.65
C LYS A 4 -21.93 -11.73 -6.20
N GLN A 5 -21.41 -12.94 -5.98
CA GLN A 5 -21.04 -13.44 -4.66
C GLN A 5 -19.67 -12.88 -4.20
N VAL A 6 -18.73 -12.71 -5.13
CA VAL A 6 -17.41 -12.09 -4.85
C VAL A 6 -17.58 -10.64 -4.38
N TRP A 7 -18.42 -9.84 -5.06
CA TRP A 7 -18.62 -8.45 -4.62
C TRP A 7 -19.25 -8.37 -3.23
N LYS A 8 -20.24 -9.23 -2.91
CA LYS A 8 -20.89 -9.23 -1.59
C LYS A 8 -19.88 -9.51 -0.48
N ARG A 9 -18.98 -10.46 -0.68
CA ARG A 9 -17.91 -10.78 0.28
C ARG A 9 -16.93 -9.61 0.42
N TYR A 10 -16.57 -8.97 -0.69
CA TYR A 10 -15.71 -7.79 -0.68
C TYR A 10 -16.34 -6.63 0.10
N ASN A 11 -17.58 -6.25 -0.22
CA ASN A 11 -18.27 -5.16 0.48
C ASN A 11 -18.42 -5.45 1.97
N ARG A 12 -18.74 -6.70 2.37
CA ARG A 12 -18.80 -7.07 3.79
C ARG A 12 -17.45 -6.86 4.49
N ARG A 13 -16.34 -7.23 3.86
CA ARG A 13 -14.99 -7.01 4.42
C ARG A 13 -14.68 -5.52 4.53
N MET A 14 -15.01 -4.73 3.51
CA MET A 14 -14.80 -3.28 3.52
C MET A 14 -15.67 -2.58 4.56
N SER A 15 -16.94 -2.98 4.73
CA SER A 15 -17.84 -2.42 5.75
C SER A 15 -17.43 -2.78 7.17
N ALA A 16 -16.85 -3.96 7.39
CA ALA A 16 -16.32 -4.34 8.70
C ALA A 16 -15.02 -3.61 9.04
N TRP A 17 -14.34 -3.02 8.06
CA TRP A 17 -13.11 -2.29 8.28
C TRP A 17 -13.41 -0.89 8.79
N ALA A 18 -12.99 -0.59 10.02
CA ALA A 18 -13.18 0.70 10.68
C ALA A 18 -12.24 1.81 10.14
N LYS A 19 -12.10 1.92 8.81
CA LYS A 19 -11.14 2.82 8.14
C LYS A 19 -11.33 4.28 8.54
N GLY A 20 -12.59 4.76 8.62
CA GLY A 20 -12.90 6.14 9.00
C GLY A 20 -12.45 6.45 10.43
N VAL A 21 -12.88 5.60 11.38
CA VAL A 21 -12.52 5.73 12.81
C VAL A 21 -11.00 5.67 13.00
N LEU A 22 -10.30 4.78 12.30
CA LEU A 22 -8.83 4.70 12.36
C LEU A 22 -8.17 5.96 11.81
N ALA A 23 -8.69 6.54 10.72
CA ALA A 23 -8.16 7.77 10.15
C ALA A 23 -8.35 8.96 11.09
N GLU A 24 -9.53 9.09 11.69
CA GLU A 24 -9.84 10.13 12.69
C GLU A 24 -8.96 10.01 13.93
N ALA A 25 -8.77 8.79 14.44
CA ALA A 25 -7.90 8.54 15.59
C ALA A 25 -6.44 8.88 15.30
N LEU A 26 -5.93 8.50 14.11
CA LEU A 26 -4.57 8.85 13.68
C LEU A 26 -4.39 10.36 13.58
N ASP A 27 -5.34 11.05 12.95
CA ASP A 27 -5.29 12.51 12.78
C ASP A 27 -5.30 13.26 14.12
N SER A 28 -6.16 12.81 15.05
CA SER A 28 -6.25 13.36 16.40
C SER A 28 -4.94 13.21 17.17
N VAL A 29 -4.35 12.00 17.17
CA VAL A 29 -3.10 11.71 17.89
C VAL A 29 -1.92 12.46 17.26
N CYS A 30 -1.83 12.51 15.93
CA CYS A 30 -0.77 13.24 15.24
C CYS A 30 -0.84 14.74 15.54
N THR A 31 -2.04 15.33 15.52
CA THR A 31 -2.27 16.74 15.88
C THR A 31 -1.84 17.02 17.33
N GLN A 32 -2.25 16.18 18.28
CA GLN A 32 -1.90 16.33 19.69
C GLN A 32 -0.39 16.25 19.94
N ARG A 33 0.32 15.44 19.15
CA ARG A 33 1.77 15.21 19.29
C ARG A 33 2.62 16.11 18.40
N GLN A 34 2.00 17.03 17.65
CA GLN A 34 2.67 17.84 16.63
C GLN A 34 3.48 17.00 15.63
N ALA A 35 2.97 15.81 15.30
CA ALA A 35 3.57 14.92 14.33
C ALA A 35 3.00 15.19 12.93
N ASP A 36 3.86 15.11 11.91
CA ASP A 36 3.42 15.21 10.52
C ASP A 36 2.67 13.93 10.11
N HIS A 37 1.48 14.10 9.55
CA HIS A 37 0.62 13.01 9.08
C HIS A 37 0.26 13.26 7.62
N ARG A 38 0.83 12.47 6.71
CA ARG A 38 0.62 12.61 5.27
C ARG A 38 0.05 11.35 4.64
N LEU A 39 -0.94 11.55 3.80
CA LEU A 39 -1.49 10.51 2.95
C LEU A 39 -0.68 10.43 1.65
N VAL A 40 -0.14 9.26 1.36
CA VAL A 40 0.65 8.96 0.16
C VAL A 40 -0.12 8.09 -0.82
N ASN A 41 0.40 7.93 -2.04
CA ASN A 41 -0.19 7.04 -3.03
C ASN A 41 -0.02 5.57 -2.60
N ALA A 42 -1.13 4.84 -2.49
CA ALA A 42 -1.13 3.44 -2.06
C ALA A 42 -1.03 2.44 -3.22
N ALA A 43 -0.99 2.90 -4.47
CA ALA A 43 -0.94 2.01 -5.62
C ALA A 43 0.36 1.19 -5.62
N TYR A 44 0.22 -0.13 -5.78
CA TYR A 44 1.30 -1.11 -5.90
C TYR A 44 2.24 -1.28 -4.69
N THR A 45 2.04 -0.58 -3.58
CA THR A 45 2.96 -0.61 -2.43
C THR A 45 3.13 -2.01 -1.81
N SER A 46 2.14 -2.90 -1.95
CA SER A 46 2.22 -4.31 -1.50
C SER A 46 2.69 -5.29 -2.58
N GLN A 47 2.94 -4.82 -3.79
CA GLN A 47 3.28 -5.63 -4.97
C GLN A 47 4.70 -5.38 -5.49
N MET A 48 5.34 -4.29 -5.06
CA MET A 48 6.70 -3.90 -5.43
C MET A 48 7.73 -4.30 -4.36
N ASP A 49 8.99 -4.48 -4.77
CA ASP A 49 10.09 -4.77 -3.84
C ASP A 49 10.53 -3.48 -3.13
N SER A 50 10.51 -3.51 -1.80
CA SER A 50 10.94 -2.39 -0.97
C SER A 50 12.43 -2.11 -1.03
N VAL A 51 13.26 -2.98 -1.57
CA VAL A 51 14.70 -2.67 -1.74
C VAL A 51 14.95 -1.98 -3.08
N THR A 52 14.39 -2.49 -4.17
CA THR A 52 14.63 -1.94 -5.52
C THR A 52 13.72 -0.77 -5.86
N GLY A 53 12.55 -0.67 -5.23
CA GLY A 53 11.56 0.35 -5.57
C GLY A 53 10.80 0.06 -6.87
N LEU A 54 10.91 -1.16 -7.41
CA LEU A 54 10.33 -1.55 -8.69
C LEU A 54 9.30 -2.68 -8.53
N LEU A 55 8.46 -2.87 -9.54
CA LEU A 55 7.50 -3.98 -9.64
C LEU A 55 8.18 -5.31 -9.95
N GLN A 56 9.05 -5.71 -9.02
CA GLN A 56 9.85 -6.92 -9.06
C GLN A 56 9.49 -7.81 -7.87
N GLY A 57 9.58 -9.11 -8.05
CA GLY A 57 9.18 -10.08 -7.02
C GLY A 57 7.67 -10.32 -7.00
N GLN A 58 7.22 -11.03 -5.97
CA GLN A 58 5.83 -11.45 -5.86
C GLN A 58 5.40 -11.62 -4.40
N ARG A 59 4.29 -10.98 -4.04
CA ARG A 59 3.58 -11.29 -2.79
C ARG A 59 2.78 -12.58 -2.93
N VAL A 60 2.97 -13.48 -1.98
CA VAL A 60 2.13 -14.67 -1.77
C VAL A 60 1.74 -14.73 -0.30
N ALA A 61 0.47 -14.42 -0.03
CA ALA A 61 -0.07 -14.31 1.33
C ALA A 61 0.76 -13.36 2.22
N ASP A 62 1.36 -13.88 3.29
CA ASP A 62 2.13 -13.12 4.28
C ASP A 62 3.61 -12.98 3.94
N LYS A 63 4.04 -13.54 2.79
CA LYS A 63 5.41 -13.46 2.30
C LYS A 63 5.50 -12.65 1.02
N PHE A 64 6.61 -11.95 0.87
CA PHE A 64 7.02 -11.31 -0.37
C PHE A 64 8.31 -11.95 -0.83
N TYR A 65 8.27 -12.61 -1.99
CA TYR A 65 9.42 -13.25 -2.59
C TYR A 65 10.10 -12.27 -3.54
N ARG A 66 11.36 -11.96 -3.26
CA ARG A 66 12.20 -11.09 -4.08
C ARG A 66 12.80 -11.87 -5.23
N VAL A 67 13.25 -11.16 -6.28
CA VAL A 67 13.84 -11.79 -7.48
C VAL A 67 15.15 -12.52 -7.17
N ASN A 68 15.88 -12.08 -6.14
CA ASN A 68 17.11 -12.73 -5.67
C ASN A 68 16.86 -14.01 -4.85
N GLY A 69 15.59 -14.39 -4.61
CA GLY A 69 15.22 -15.58 -3.84
C GLY A 69 14.90 -15.33 -2.37
N ASP A 70 15.13 -14.12 -1.85
CA ASP A 70 14.81 -13.79 -0.46
C ASP A 70 13.31 -13.73 -0.22
N ALA A 71 12.87 -14.11 0.99
CA ALA A 71 11.49 -13.98 1.43
C ALA A 71 11.39 -12.97 2.59
N LEU A 72 10.64 -11.90 2.38
CA LEU A 72 10.31 -10.90 3.39
C LEU A 72 8.90 -11.12 3.95
N GLN A 73 8.62 -10.61 5.15
CA GLN A 73 7.24 -10.45 5.60
C GLN A 73 6.54 -9.39 4.73
N ALA A 74 5.39 -9.73 4.16
CA ALA A 74 4.76 -8.94 3.11
C ALA A 74 4.31 -7.55 3.57
N ASP A 75 3.82 -7.42 4.80
CA ASP A 75 3.33 -6.14 5.32
C ASP A 75 4.49 -5.22 5.73
N HIS A 76 5.62 -5.79 6.18
CA HIS A 76 6.87 -5.06 6.42
C HIS A 76 7.41 -4.48 5.11
N ASN A 77 7.48 -5.29 4.05
CA ASN A 77 7.83 -4.82 2.71
C ASN A 77 6.89 -3.70 2.24
N ALA A 78 5.56 -3.87 2.42
CA ALA A 78 4.58 -2.86 2.05
C ALA A 78 4.73 -1.56 2.86
N ALA A 79 5.03 -1.64 4.16
CA ALA A 79 5.26 -0.49 5.02
C ALA A 79 6.49 0.32 4.59
N LEU A 80 7.58 -0.34 4.22
CA LEU A 80 8.77 0.31 3.68
C LEU A 80 8.49 1.02 2.34
N ASN A 81 7.68 0.41 1.48
CA ASN A 81 7.23 1.07 0.25
C ASN A 81 6.38 2.32 0.53
N VAL A 82 5.45 2.25 1.49
CA VAL A 82 4.65 3.40 1.93
C VAL A 82 5.55 4.50 2.50
N LEU A 83 6.56 4.14 3.29
CA LEU A 83 7.55 5.10 3.81
C LEU A 83 8.30 5.79 2.65
N ARG A 84 8.80 5.04 1.68
CA ARG A 84 9.49 5.62 0.51
C ARG A 84 8.60 6.59 -0.28
N ARG A 85 7.29 6.32 -0.37
CA ARG A 85 6.34 7.22 -1.04
C ARG A 85 6.22 8.59 -0.40
N TYR A 86 6.61 8.75 0.86
CA TYR A 86 6.59 10.04 1.53
C TYR A 86 7.55 11.04 0.88
N GLU A 87 8.69 10.56 0.36
CA GLU A 87 9.76 11.37 -0.24
C GLU A 87 9.74 11.34 -1.78
N ASP A 88 8.73 10.70 -2.37
CA ASP A 88 8.67 10.47 -3.81
C ASP A 88 8.18 11.71 -4.57
N THR A 89 9.02 12.22 -5.46
CA THR A 89 8.73 13.39 -6.29
C THR A 89 8.00 13.06 -7.60
N GLU A 90 8.06 11.81 -8.06
CA GLU A 90 7.44 11.36 -9.31
C GLU A 90 6.01 10.85 -9.06
N ILE A 91 5.80 10.16 -7.93
CA ILE A 91 4.51 9.57 -7.56
C ILE A 91 3.89 10.34 -6.40
N THR A 92 3.17 11.40 -6.78
CA THR A 92 2.33 12.16 -5.85
C THR A 92 1.11 11.34 -5.40
N ARG A 93 0.45 11.80 -4.33
CA ARG A 93 -0.79 11.22 -3.79
C ARG A 93 -1.87 10.96 -4.84
N PHE A 94 -1.96 11.81 -5.87
CA PHE A 94 -3.02 11.77 -6.87
C PHE A 94 -2.59 11.21 -8.22
N THR A 95 -1.33 10.76 -8.36
CA THR A 95 -0.86 10.12 -9.59
C THR A 95 -1.73 8.89 -9.92
N PRO A 96 -2.34 8.81 -11.13
CA PRO A 96 -3.19 7.69 -11.51
C PRO A 96 -2.45 6.36 -11.46
N TYR A 97 -3.14 5.28 -11.10
CA TYR A 97 -2.49 3.98 -10.89
C TYR A 97 -1.78 3.47 -12.16
N GLN A 98 -2.29 3.75 -13.36
CA GLN A 98 -1.63 3.34 -14.61
C GLN A 98 -0.27 4.02 -14.75
N GLU A 99 -0.17 5.28 -14.33
CA GLU A 99 1.06 6.06 -14.38
C GLU A 99 2.04 5.59 -13.30
N VAL A 100 1.56 5.32 -12.09
CA VAL A 100 2.35 4.66 -11.05
C VAL A 100 2.95 3.36 -11.57
N ARG A 101 2.14 2.52 -12.24
CA ARG A 101 2.62 1.26 -12.81
C ARG A 101 3.70 1.48 -13.85
N ARG A 102 3.56 2.49 -14.71
CA ARG A 102 4.56 2.83 -15.73
C ARG A 102 5.90 3.19 -15.11
N ILE A 103 5.88 4.05 -14.09
CA ILE A 103 7.10 4.48 -13.36
C ILE A 103 7.78 3.29 -12.69
N LEU A 104 7.02 2.38 -12.07
CA LEU A 104 7.58 1.22 -11.35
C LEU A 104 8.04 0.05 -12.22
N LEU A 105 7.77 0.10 -13.53
CA LEU A 105 8.21 -0.91 -14.50
C LEU A 105 9.48 -0.49 -15.27
N ALA A 106 9.95 0.75 -15.08
CA ALA A 106 11.22 1.24 -15.61
C ALA A 106 12.41 0.56 -14.91
#